data_AF-M1DND3-F1
#
_entry.id   AF-M1DND3-F1
#
_cell.length_a   1.000
_cell.length_b   1.000
_cell.length_c   1.000
_cell.angle_alpha   90.00
_cell.angle_beta   90.00
_cell.angle_gamma   90.00
#
_symmetry.space_group_name_H-M   'P 1'
#
loop_
_entity.id
_entity.type
_entity.pdbx_description
1 polymer ?
#
loop_
_entity_poly.entity_id
_entity_poly.type
_entity_poly.pdbx_seq_one_letter_code
_entity_poly.pdbx_strand_id
1 'polypeptide(L)'
;MSRKTLEQMEFPPLEEMMFRDRILTFKQLEVLLDCFYRSFGLENKALADQLIPGGITQQPYAIAAHLLDLMDESNQEVEKDFMLATLMTQIDELAKNVVEIEVQCKRKDRYVPPHERGKTKNNEGKRVEGMLSIIFNKVSEYDRVLEQINESIEVMKQMIGSHSRSIQLLENLMGHVMPHLHLLQSRGLPSDVLANLKSEV
;
A
#
# COMPACT_ATOMS: atom_id res chain seq x y z
N MET A 1 -36.36 11.21 -34.27
CA MET A 1 -36.53 11.98 -33.02
C MET A 1 -35.44 11.55 -32.04
N SER A 2 -34.66 12.52 -31.56
CA SER A 2 -33.39 12.37 -30.86
C SER A 2 -33.49 11.65 -29.51
N ARG A 3 -32.55 10.73 -29.25
CA ARG A 3 -32.15 10.37 -27.90
C ARG A 3 -31.25 11.49 -27.38
N LYS A 4 -31.71 12.21 -26.36
CA LYS A 4 -30.87 13.14 -25.61
C LYS A 4 -29.85 12.34 -24.81
N THR A 5 -28.59 12.55 -25.10
CA THR A 5 -27.44 12.15 -24.28
C THR A 5 -27.60 12.86 -22.94
N LEU A 6 -27.90 12.10 -21.89
CA LEU A 6 -27.91 12.60 -20.52
C LEU A 6 -26.46 12.52 -20.06
N GLU A 7 -25.79 13.66 -20.07
CA GLU A 7 -24.46 13.80 -19.46
C GLU A 7 -24.56 13.32 -18.01
N GLN A 8 -23.90 12.21 -17.73
CA GLN A 8 -23.60 11.81 -16.36
C GLN A 8 -22.64 12.86 -15.80
N MET A 9 -23.16 13.75 -14.98
CA MET A 9 -22.32 14.46 -14.00
C MET A 9 -21.86 13.41 -12.99
N GLU A 10 -20.68 12.84 -13.24
CA GLU A 10 -19.91 12.11 -12.26
C GLU A 10 -19.53 13.11 -11.17
N PHE A 11 -20.25 13.07 -10.05
CA PHE A 11 -19.80 13.76 -8.85
C PHE A 11 -18.53 13.04 -8.37
N PRO A 12 -17.41 13.75 -8.18
CA PRO A 12 -16.21 13.13 -7.64
C PRO A 12 -16.55 12.51 -6.26
N PRO A 13 -16.02 11.31 -5.95
CA PRO A 13 -16.26 10.65 -4.67
C PRO A 13 -16.01 11.60 -3.51
N LEU A 14 -16.79 11.49 -2.44
CA LEU A 14 -16.71 12.35 -1.24
C LEU A 14 -15.29 12.47 -0.68
N GLU A 15 -14.48 11.42 -0.84
CA GLU A 15 -13.06 11.36 -0.48
C GLU A 15 -12.19 12.31 -1.32
N GLU A 16 -12.45 12.45 -2.61
CA GLU A 16 -11.71 13.35 -3.50
C GLU A 16 -12.02 14.82 -3.18
N MET A 17 -13.26 15.13 -2.81
CA MET A 17 -13.64 16.45 -2.30
C MET A 17 -12.95 16.77 -0.97
N MET A 18 -12.90 15.80 -0.04
CA MET A 18 -12.18 15.97 1.23
C MET A 18 -10.66 16.12 1.04
N PHE A 19 -10.09 15.46 0.02
CA PHE A 19 -8.67 15.57 -0.31
C PHE A 19 -8.33 16.95 -0.88
N ARG A 20 -9.19 17.50 -1.76
CA ARG A 20 -9.03 18.84 -2.33
C ARG A 20 -9.12 19.93 -1.26
N ASP A 21 -10.04 19.80 -0.31
CA ASP A 21 -10.17 20.73 0.82
C ASP A 21 -8.96 20.68 1.75
N ARG A 22 -8.41 19.48 2.02
CA ARG A 22 -7.19 19.29 2.82
C ARG A 22 -5.93 19.80 2.12
N ILE A 23 -5.83 19.67 0.80
CA ILE A 23 -4.73 20.28 0.02
C ILE A 23 -4.83 21.81 0.08
N LEU A 24 -6.05 22.37 0.02
CA LEU A 24 -6.27 23.81 0.06
C LEU A 24 -5.87 24.40 1.42
N THR A 25 -6.20 23.72 2.53
CA THR A 25 -5.76 24.14 3.86
C THR A 25 -4.24 24.02 4.03
N PHE A 26 -3.60 23.02 3.41
CA PHE A 26 -2.14 22.90 3.44
C PHE A 26 -1.45 24.07 2.72
N LYS A 27 -1.96 24.47 1.55
CA LYS A 27 -1.45 25.65 0.81
C LYS A 27 -1.66 26.96 1.57
N GLN A 28 -2.77 27.10 2.28
CA GLN A 28 -3.01 28.27 3.13
C GLN A 28 -2.05 28.32 4.32
N LEU A 29 -1.73 27.17 4.91
CA LEU A 29 -0.76 27.06 6.00
C LEU A 29 0.65 27.43 5.54
N GLU A 30 1.04 27.01 4.33
CA GLU A 30 2.33 27.32 3.70
C GLU A 30 2.55 28.83 3.53
N VAL A 31 1.54 29.53 2.99
CA VAL A 31 1.58 30.99 2.84
C VAL A 31 1.69 31.68 4.20
N LEU A 32 1.04 31.15 5.23
CA LEU A 32 1.04 31.73 6.58
C LEU A 32 2.38 31.52 7.29
N LEU A 33 2.98 30.33 7.15
CA LEU A 33 4.32 30.00 7.64
C LEU A 33 5.42 30.83 6.95
N ASP A 34 5.33 31.02 5.63
CA ASP A 34 6.28 31.87 4.89
C ASP A 34 6.16 33.33 5.32
N CYS A 35 4.94 33.84 5.47
CA CYS A 35 4.70 35.20 5.99
C CYS A 35 5.31 35.38 7.39
N PHE A 36 5.09 34.41 8.29
CA PHE A 36 5.59 34.45 9.65
C PHE A 36 7.12 34.39 9.70
N TYR A 37 7.74 33.53 8.87
CA TYR A 37 9.19 33.44 8.78
C TYR A 37 9.82 34.71 8.20
N ARG A 38 9.19 35.33 7.18
CA ARG A 38 9.64 36.62 6.64
C ARG A 38 9.61 37.74 7.66
N SER A 39 8.65 37.73 8.58
CA SER A 39 8.54 38.73 9.65
C SER A 39 9.60 38.60 10.76
N PHE A 40 10.39 37.53 10.80
CA PHE A 40 11.51 37.45 11.75
C PHE A 40 12.67 38.40 11.37
N GLY A 41 13.20 39.07 12.39
CA GLY A 41 14.48 39.76 12.31
C GLY A 41 15.64 38.78 12.09
N LEU A 42 16.76 39.28 11.56
CA LEU A 42 17.94 38.48 11.19
C LEU A 42 18.48 37.62 12.35
N GLU A 43 18.51 38.13 13.58
CA GLU A 43 18.91 37.37 14.77
C GLU A 43 17.95 36.22 15.10
N ASN A 44 16.64 36.45 14.96
CA ASN A 44 15.63 35.43 15.25
C ASN A 44 15.61 34.32 14.19
N LYS A 45 15.97 34.64 12.93
CA LYS A 45 16.17 33.64 11.88
C LYS A 45 17.34 32.72 12.19
N ALA A 46 18.48 33.29 12.62
CA ALA A 46 19.66 32.50 12.99
C ALA A 46 19.39 31.57 14.19
N LEU A 47 18.58 32.00 15.16
CA LEU A 47 18.15 31.15 16.28
C LEU A 47 17.19 30.04 15.84
N ALA A 48 16.24 30.34 14.95
CA ALA A 48 15.33 29.34 14.41
C ALA A 48 16.06 28.26 13.59
N ASP A 49 17.04 28.66 12.79
CA ASP A 49 17.85 27.75 11.96
C ASP A 49 18.82 26.89 12.81
N GLN A 50 19.21 27.35 14.01
CA GLN A 50 19.95 26.55 14.99
C GLN A 50 19.06 25.57 15.78
N LEU A 51 17.83 25.98 16.12
CA LEU A 51 16.88 25.16 16.87
C LEU A 51 16.34 23.99 16.06
N ILE A 52 16.13 24.18 14.75
CA ILE A 52 15.66 23.14 13.84
C ILE A 52 16.65 23.06 12.68
N PRO A 53 17.60 22.11 12.72
CA PRO A 53 18.54 21.90 11.63
C PRO A 53 17.77 21.56 10.34
N GLY A 54 17.83 22.43 9.33
CA GLY A 54 17.05 22.36 8.09
C GLY A 54 15.96 23.43 7.95
N GLY A 55 15.71 24.20 9.01
CA GLY A 55 14.77 25.32 9.04
C GLY A 55 13.32 24.90 9.27
N ILE A 56 12.54 25.82 9.86
CA ILE A 56 11.08 25.69 10.06
C ILE A 56 10.31 25.48 8.75
N THR A 57 10.94 25.79 7.63
CA THR A 57 10.38 25.59 6.29
C THR A 57 10.47 24.14 5.83
N GLN A 58 11.46 23.32 6.25
CA GLN A 58 11.59 21.93 5.76
C GLN A 58 10.82 20.90 6.59
N GLN A 59 10.70 21.11 7.90
CA GLN A 59 9.97 20.18 8.77
C GLN A 59 8.51 19.92 8.34
N PRO A 60 7.72 20.94 7.95
CA PRO A 60 6.36 20.74 7.47
C PRO A 60 6.29 19.83 6.26
N TYR A 61 7.27 19.90 5.34
CA TYR A 61 7.32 19.01 4.18
C TYR A 61 7.71 17.59 4.52
N ALA A 62 8.62 17.39 5.49
CA ALA A 62 8.96 16.04 5.95
C ALA A 62 7.75 15.35 6.59
N ILE A 63 6.97 16.08 7.40
CA ILE A 63 5.74 15.60 8.02
C ILE A 63 4.66 15.36 6.95
N ALA A 64 4.52 16.26 5.97
CA ALA A 64 3.55 16.10 4.89
C ALA A 64 3.87 14.93 3.97
N ALA A 65 5.14 14.73 3.61
CA ALA A 65 5.59 13.57 2.84
C ALA A 65 5.28 12.27 3.58
N HIS A 66 5.57 12.21 4.88
CA HIS A 66 5.24 11.04 5.69
C HIS A 66 3.73 10.77 5.76
N LEU A 67 2.90 11.81 5.87
CA LEU A 67 1.44 11.67 5.82
C LEU A 67 0.96 11.22 4.43
N LEU A 68 1.59 11.67 3.35
CA LEU A 68 1.31 11.24 1.98
C LEU A 68 1.64 9.76 1.78
N ASP A 69 2.78 9.30 2.29
CA ASP A 69 3.18 7.89 2.23
C ASP A 69 2.18 7.01 3.00
N LEU A 70 1.77 7.42 4.21
CA LEU A 70 0.75 6.71 4.99
C LEU A 70 -0.61 6.65 4.28
N MET A 71 -0.98 7.72 3.56
CA MET A 71 -2.20 7.73 2.75
C MET A 71 -2.11 6.80 1.55
N ASP A 72 -0.96 6.74 0.86
CA ASP A 72 -0.75 5.81 -0.26
C ASP A 72 -0.79 4.35 0.20
N GLU A 73 -0.17 4.04 1.34
CA GLU A 73 -0.23 2.72 1.96
C GLU A 73 -1.67 2.30 2.31
N SER A 74 -2.46 3.21 2.90
CA SER A 74 -3.87 2.94 3.23
C SER A 74 -4.76 2.79 1.99
N ASN A 75 -4.49 3.53 0.91
CA ASN A 75 -5.22 3.40 -0.35
C ASN A 75 -4.95 2.03 -1.01
N GLN A 76 -3.71 1.54 -0.94
CA GLN A 76 -3.38 0.20 -1.42
C GLN A 76 -4.07 -0.90 -0.61
N GLU A 77 -4.32 -0.70 0.68
CA GLU A 77 -5.06 -1.64 1.53
C GLU A 77 -6.52 -1.75 1.08
N VAL A 78 -7.18 -0.62 0.83
CA VAL A 78 -8.56 -0.58 0.31
C VAL A 78 -8.67 -1.24 -1.07
N GLU A 79 -7.68 -1.04 -1.95
CA GLU A 79 -7.64 -1.70 -3.26
C GLU A 79 -7.51 -3.23 -3.13
N LYS A 80 -6.69 -3.71 -2.18
CA LYS A 80 -6.55 -5.15 -1.89
C LYS A 80 -7.86 -5.75 -1.38
N ASP A 81 -8.56 -5.05 -0.49
CA ASP A 81 -9.87 -5.50 0.02
C ASP A 81 -10.92 -5.58 -1.09
N PHE A 82 -10.91 -4.62 -2.03
CA PHE A 82 -11.78 -4.65 -3.21
C PHE A 82 -11.46 -5.84 -4.14
N MET A 83 -10.17 -6.11 -4.39
CA MET A 83 -9.74 -7.27 -5.16
C MET A 83 -10.15 -8.59 -4.48
N LEU A 84 -10.01 -8.67 -3.15
CA LEU A 84 -10.40 -9.84 -2.38
C LEU A 84 -11.91 -10.09 -2.45
N ALA A 85 -12.73 -9.05 -2.29
CA ALA A 85 -14.19 -9.15 -2.40
C ALA A 85 -14.63 -9.61 -3.80
N THR A 86 -13.97 -9.09 -4.85
CA THR A 86 -14.20 -9.51 -6.23
C THR A 86 -13.88 -10.99 -6.42
N LEU A 87 -12.75 -11.45 -5.88
CA LEU A 87 -12.34 -12.85 -5.95
C LEU A 87 -13.31 -13.78 -5.19
N MET A 88 -13.76 -13.40 -3.99
CA MET A 88 -14.74 -14.18 -3.24
C MET A 88 -16.04 -14.34 -4.02
N THR A 89 -16.51 -13.28 -4.69
CA THR A 89 -17.72 -13.33 -5.53
C THR A 89 -17.57 -14.32 -6.70
N GLN A 90 -16.40 -14.39 -7.33
CA GLN A 90 -16.13 -15.35 -8.40
C GLN A 90 -16.12 -16.81 -7.90
N ILE A 91 -15.59 -17.04 -6.70
CA ILE A 91 -15.59 -18.37 -6.07
C ILE A 91 -17.02 -18.82 -5.76
N ASP A 92 -17.86 -17.93 -5.25
CA ASP A 92 -19.28 -18.24 -4.97
C ASP A 92 -20.06 -18.59 -6.24
N GLU A 93 -19.83 -17.85 -7.33
CA GLU A 93 -20.44 -18.14 -8.64
C GLU A 93 -19.96 -19.49 -9.20
N LEU A 94 -18.66 -19.80 -9.08
CA LEU A 94 -18.11 -21.09 -9.47
C LEU A 94 -18.71 -22.24 -8.66
N ALA A 95 -18.82 -22.08 -7.33
CA ALA A 95 -19.42 -23.09 -6.46
C ALA A 95 -20.87 -23.38 -6.85
N LYS A 96 -21.65 -22.33 -7.17
CA LYS A 96 -23.03 -22.47 -7.67
C LYS A 96 -23.09 -23.27 -8.97
N ASN A 97 -22.20 -22.99 -9.91
CA ASN A 97 -22.13 -23.71 -11.19
C ASN A 97 -21.78 -25.20 -10.99
N VAL A 98 -20.89 -25.53 -10.06
CA VAL A 98 -20.55 -26.93 -9.72
C VAL A 98 -21.77 -27.68 -9.18
N VAL A 99 -22.52 -27.07 -8.25
CA VAL A 99 -23.75 -27.67 -7.70
C VAL A 99 -24.80 -27.89 -8.79
N GLU A 100 -24.97 -26.94 -9.71
CA GLU A 100 -25.91 -27.09 -10.82
C GLU A 100 -25.52 -28.27 -11.73
N ILE A 101 -24.22 -28.39 -12.07
CA ILE A 101 -23.70 -29.51 -12.86
C ILE A 101 -23.96 -30.84 -12.14
N GLU A 102 -23.72 -30.91 -10.82
CA GLU A 102 -23.98 -32.12 -10.02
C GLU A 102 -25.45 -32.56 -10.10
N VAL A 103 -26.38 -31.60 -9.95
CA VAL A 103 -27.82 -31.85 -10.08
C VAL A 103 -28.18 -32.32 -11.49
N GLN A 104 -27.60 -31.73 -12.53
CA GLN A 104 -27.82 -32.16 -13.90
C GLN A 104 -27.30 -33.58 -14.17
N CYS A 105 -26.14 -33.95 -13.61
CA CYS A 105 -25.59 -35.30 -13.67
C CYS A 105 -26.55 -36.30 -13.01
N LYS A 106 -27.03 -36.02 -11.80
CA LYS A 106 -28.01 -36.85 -11.09
C LYS A 106 -29.34 -37.02 -11.85
N ARG A 107 -29.80 -35.98 -12.55
CA ARG A 107 -31.03 -36.04 -13.39
C ARG A 107 -30.86 -36.84 -14.68
N LYS A 108 -29.64 -36.92 -15.21
CA LYS A 108 -29.28 -37.71 -16.40
C LYS A 108 -28.88 -39.14 -16.06
N ASP A 109 -28.70 -39.47 -14.79
CA ASP A 109 -28.50 -40.83 -14.27
C ASP A 109 -29.82 -41.66 -14.28
N ARG A 110 -30.58 -41.56 -15.37
CA ARG A 110 -31.62 -42.55 -15.66
C ARG A 110 -30.88 -43.78 -16.17
N TYR A 111 -30.86 -44.81 -15.34
CA TYR A 111 -30.39 -46.16 -15.66
C TYR A 111 -30.81 -46.56 -17.08
N VAL A 112 -29.82 -46.73 -17.98
CA VAL A 112 -30.02 -47.33 -19.29
C VAL A 112 -29.88 -48.85 -19.12
N PRO A 113 -30.94 -49.65 -19.36
CA PRO A 113 -30.87 -51.09 -19.22
C PRO A 113 -29.74 -51.70 -20.08
N PRO A 114 -28.90 -52.60 -19.54
CA PRO A 114 -27.75 -53.17 -20.25
C PRO A 114 -28.07 -53.76 -21.62
N HIS A 115 -29.32 -54.19 -21.85
CA HIS A 115 -29.73 -54.84 -23.09
C HIS A 115 -29.99 -53.88 -24.26
N GLU A 116 -30.12 -52.57 -24.01
CA GLU A 116 -30.28 -51.55 -25.07
C GLU A 116 -28.95 -50.93 -25.50
N ARG A 117 -27.83 -51.43 -24.97
CA ARG A 117 -26.47 -50.99 -25.30
C ARG A 117 -26.01 -51.51 -26.68
N GLY A 118 -26.85 -51.31 -27.68
CA GLY A 118 -26.53 -51.53 -29.08
C GLY A 118 -25.49 -50.52 -29.56
N LYS A 119 -24.23 -50.94 -29.61
CA LYS A 119 -23.21 -50.54 -30.61
C LYS A 119 -23.02 -49.05 -30.97
N THR A 120 -23.29 -48.07 -30.10
CA THR A 120 -22.75 -46.70 -30.26
C THR A 120 -21.32 -46.62 -29.69
N LYS A 121 -20.43 -47.39 -30.30
CA LYS A 121 -19.03 -47.57 -29.90
C LYS A 121 -18.19 -46.34 -30.29
N ASN A 122 -17.62 -45.66 -29.27
CA ASN A 122 -16.27 -45.06 -29.25
C ASN A 122 -16.09 -43.55 -29.54
N ASN A 123 -17.11 -42.75 -29.83
CA ASN A 123 -16.94 -41.31 -30.11
C ASN A 123 -17.26 -40.40 -28.92
N GLU A 124 -18.25 -40.75 -28.10
CA GLU A 124 -18.67 -39.91 -26.97
C GLU A 124 -17.68 -39.94 -25.79
N GLY A 125 -17.11 -41.11 -25.49
CA GLY A 125 -16.04 -41.26 -24.49
C GLY A 125 -14.81 -40.40 -24.82
N LYS A 126 -14.43 -40.33 -26.11
CA LYS A 126 -13.30 -39.49 -26.57
C LYS A 126 -13.57 -37.99 -26.38
N ARG A 127 -14.83 -37.56 -26.47
CA ARG A 127 -15.21 -36.15 -26.26
C ARG A 127 -15.10 -35.77 -24.78
N VAL A 128 -15.55 -36.64 -23.88
CA VAL A 128 -15.45 -36.43 -22.43
C VAL A 128 -13.99 -36.49 -21.97
N GLU A 129 -13.22 -37.45 -22.49
CA GLU A 129 -11.78 -37.57 -22.21
C GLU A 129 -11.02 -36.31 -22.64
N GLY A 130 -11.29 -35.78 -23.84
CA GLY A 130 -10.69 -34.53 -24.30
C GLY A 130 -11.07 -33.31 -23.44
N MET A 131 -12.33 -33.20 -22.99
CA MET A 131 -12.74 -32.12 -22.08
C MET A 131 -12.05 -32.21 -20.72
N LEU A 132 -11.93 -33.42 -20.17
CA LEU A 132 -11.21 -33.66 -18.92
C LEU A 132 -9.73 -33.33 -19.06
N SER A 133 -9.07 -33.70 -20.16
CA SER A 133 -7.67 -33.34 -20.41
C SER A 133 -7.45 -31.83 -20.45
N ILE A 134 -8.39 -31.06 -21.02
CA ILE A 134 -8.30 -29.59 -21.03
C ILE A 134 -8.41 -29.04 -19.61
N ILE A 135 -9.33 -29.56 -18.80
CA ILE A 135 -9.49 -29.13 -17.40
C ILE A 135 -8.24 -29.46 -16.60
N PHE A 136 -7.72 -30.69 -16.71
CA PHE A 136 -6.51 -31.12 -16.01
C PHE A 136 -5.28 -30.28 -16.40
N ASN A 137 -5.10 -29.97 -17.68
CA ASN A 137 -4.02 -29.11 -18.12
C ASN A 137 -4.11 -27.71 -17.50
N LYS A 138 -5.29 -27.10 -17.47
CA LYS A 138 -5.49 -25.79 -16.83
C LYS A 138 -5.22 -25.83 -15.32
N VAL A 139 -5.68 -26.87 -14.62
CA VAL A 139 -5.40 -27.04 -13.19
C VAL A 139 -3.90 -27.16 -12.94
N SER A 140 -3.19 -27.95 -13.76
CA SER A 140 -1.73 -28.08 -13.66
C SER A 140 -0.99 -26.77 -13.94
N GLU A 141 -1.48 -25.92 -14.85
CA GLU A 141 -0.91 -24.59 -15.07
C GLU A 141 -1.06 -23.70 -13.83
N TYR A 142 -2.22 -23.74 -13.16
CA TYR A 142 -2.44 -23.00 -11.91
C TYR A 142 -1.53 -23.49 -10.79
N ASP A 143 -1.32 -24.80 -10.64
CA ASP A 143 -0.39 -25.35 -9.65
C ASP A 143 1.02 -24.78 -9.84
N ARG A 144 1.49 -24.67 -11.08
CA ARG A 144 2.82 -24.10 -11.37
C ARG A 144 2.90 -22.61 -11.01
N VAL A 145 1.85 -21.85 -11.28
CA VAL A 145 1.79 -20.42 -10.88
C VAL A 145 1.77 -20.30 -9.34
N LEU A 146 1.07 -21.20 -8.65
CA LEU A 146 1.03 -21.22 -7.19
C LEU A 146 2.40 -21.54 -6.58
N GLU A 147 3.16 -22.47 -7.16
CA GLU A 147 4.55 -22.74 -6.78
C GLU A 147 5.43 -21.49 -6.90
N GLN A 148 5.32 -20.74 -8.01
CA GLN A 148 6.07 -19.50 -8.22
C GLN A 148 5.74 -18.41 -7.18
N ILE A 149 4.45 -18.30 -6.79
CA ILE A 149 4.02 -17.38 -5.73
C ILE A 149 4.63 -17.80 -4.39
N ASN A 150 4.63 -19.10 -4.07
CA ASN A 150 5.23 -19.61 -2.84
C ASN A 150 6.74 -19.33 -2.77
N GLU A 151 7.48 -19.53 -3.88
CA GLU A 151 8.89 -19.18 -3.96
C GLU A 151 9.13 -17.67 -3.70
N SER A 152 8.28 -16.82 -4.29
CA SER A 152 8.35 -15.37 -4.10
C SER A 152 8.09 -14.96 -2.64
N ILE A 153 7.13 -15.60 -1.97
CA ILE A 153 6.84 -15.40 -0.54
C ILE A 153 8.04 -15.79 0.32
N GLU A 154 8.72 -16.91 0.01
CA GLU A 154 9.90 -17.34 0.77
C GLU A 154 11.07 -16.36 0.62
N VAL A 155 11.32 -15.83 -0.59
CA VAL A 155 12.32 -14.77 -0.81
C VAL A 155 11.98 -13.51 0.01
N MET A 156 10.72 -13.11 0.01
CA MET A 156 10.27 -11.95 0.76
C MET A 156 10.46 -12.12 2.28
N LYS A 157 10.12 -13.30 2.82
CA LYS A 157 10.36 -13.64 4.24
C LYS A 157 11.84 -13.51 4.61
N GLN A 158 12.74 -13.99 3.76
CA GLN A 158 14.18 -13.86 3.99
C GLN A 158 14.63 -12.40 3.99
N MET A 159 14.11 -11.59 3.06
CA MET A 159 14.43 -10.17 2.98
C MET A 159 13.95 -9.41 4.21
N ILE A 160 12.70 -9.62 4.64
CA ILE A 160 12.14 -9.04 5.87
C ILE A 160 13.00 -9.42 7.08
N GLY A 161 13.42 -10.68 7.18
CA GLY A 161 14.33 -11.12 8.24
C GLY A 161 15.72 -10.47 8.20
N SER A 162 16.26 -10.18 7.01
CA SER A 162 17.51 -9.44 6.85
C SER A 162 17.38 -7.97 7.26
N HIS A 163 16.30 -7.32 6.84
CA HIS A 163 16.01 -5.92 7.18
C HIS A 163 15.78 -5.75 8.68
N SER A 164 14.97 -6.63 9.30
CA SER A 164 14.73 -6.60 10.74
C SER A 164 16.04 -6.68 11.54
N ARG A 165 16.96 -7.58 11.16
CA ARG A 165 18.29 -7.67 11.79
C ARG A 165 19.12 -6.41 11.58
N SER A 166 19.04 -5.80 10.40
CA SER A 166 19.78 -4.56 10.09
C SER A 166 19.26 -3.38 10.90
N ILE A 167 17.94 -3.26 11.05
CA ILE A 167 17.30 -2.25 11.91
C ILE A 167 17.73 -2.43 13.36
N GLN A 168 17.70 -3.65 13.89
CA GLN A 168 18.16 -3.94 15.26
C GLN A 168 19.63 -3.56 15.47
N LEU A 169 20.51 -3.82 14.49
CA LEU A 169 21.92 -3.41 14.57
C LEU A 169 22.06 -1.88 14.59
N LEU A 170 21.28 -1.18 13.78
CA LEU A 170 21.28 0.28 13.73
C LEU A 170 20.76 0.88 15.03
N GLU A 171 19.66 0.36 15.57
CA GLU A 171 19.09 0.75 16.87
C GLU A 171 20.10 0.58 18.01
N ASN A 172 20.80 -0.57 18.04
CA ASN A 172 21.85 -0.82 19.01
C ASN A 172 23.02 0.18 18.89
N LEU A 173 23.50 0.44 17.66
CA LEU A 173 24.55 1.43 17.41
C LEU A 173 24.13 2.82 17.88
N MET A 174 22.92 3.24 17.53
CA MET A 174 22.37 4.54 17.91
C MET A 174 22.22 4.66 19.44
N GLY A 175 21.79 3.59 20.12
CA GLY A 175 21.73 3.53 21.58
C GLY A 175 23.08 3.75 22.26
N HIS A 176 24.18 3.35 21.62
CA HIS A 176 25.54 3.62 22.12
C HIS A 176 26.03 5.03 21.81
N VAL A 177 25.67 5.60 20.65
CA VAL A 177 26.15 6.94 20.22
C VAL A 177 25.36 8.07 20.88
N MET A 178 24.06 7.89 21.12
CA MET A 178 23.16 8.92 21.67
C MET A 178 23.64 9.53 23.00
N PRO A 179 24.09 8.75 24.00
CA PRO A 179 24.57 9.31 25.27
C PRO A 179 25.76 10.27 25.10
N HIS A 180 26.62 10.01 24.10
CA HIS A 180 27.79 10.86 23.83
C HIS A 180 27.40 12.20 23.19
N LEU A 181 26.37 12.21 22.33
CA LEU A 181 25.83 13.44 21.74
C LEU A 181 25.13 14.32 22.78
N HIS A 182 24.40 13.70 23.72
CA HIS A 182 23.74 14.41 24.81
C HIS A 182 24.72 15.04 25.81
N LEU A 183 25.90 14.42 25.99
CA LEU A 183 26.99 14.97 26.81
C LEU A 183 27.66 16.18 26.15
N LEU A 184 27.76 16.19 24.81
CA LEU A 184 28.32 17.30 24.04
C LEU A 184 27.42 18.55 24.11
N GLN A 185 26.10 18.35 24.16
CA GLN A 185 25.11 19.44 24.22
C GLN A 185 24.99 20.07 25.62
N SER A 186 25.30 19.31 26.68
CA SER A 186 25.23 19.79 28.09
C SER A 186 26.54 20.42 28.58
N ARG A 187 27.65 20.23 27.86
CA ARG A 187 28.91 20.93 28.11
C ARG A 187 28.86 22.28 27.40
N GLY A 188 28.20 23.25 28.05
CA GLY A 188 27.94 24.59 27.51
C GLY A 188 29.12 25.18 26.73
N LEU A 189 28.82 25.76 25.57
CA LEU A 189 29.76 26.53 24.76
C LEU A 189 30.50 27.53 25.66
N PRO A 190 31.84 27.67 25.54
CA PRO A 190 32.58 28.66 26.30
C PRO A 190 32.04 30.04 25.91
N SER A 191 31.23 30.62 26.79
CA SER A 191 30.70 31.96 26.61
C SER A 191 31.89 32.91 26.56
N ASP A 192 32.11 33.53 25.41
CA ASP A 192 33.22 34.44 25.16
C ASP A 192 33.25 35.55 26.22
N VAL A 193 34.29 35.50 27.05
CA VAL A 193 34.64 36.47 28.10
C VAL A 193 35.20 37.75 27.45
N LEU A 194 34.43 38.40 26.58
CA LEU A 194 34.94 39.50 25.77
C LEU A 194 33.98 40.69 25.72
N ALA A 195 33.64 41.25 26.88
CA ALA A 195 33.10 42.60 26.97
C ALA A 195 33.23 43.20 28.38
N ASN A 196 34.44 43.61 28.80
CA ASN A 196 34.56 44.86 29.56
C ASN A 196 36.00 45.36 29.66
N LEU A 197 36.37 46.26 28.74
CA LEU A 197 37.52 47.14 28.87
C LEU A 197 37.18 48.44 28.13
N LYS A 198 36.71 49.43 28.89
CA LYS A 198 36.66 50.89 28.66
C LYS A 198 35.40 51.45 29.35
N SER A 199 35.45 52.51 30.14
CA SER A 199 36.28 53.70 30.01
C SER A 199 36.52 54.38 31.36
N GLU A 200 37.78 54.75 31.58
CA GLU A 200 38.25 55.76 32.52
C GLU A 200 38.12 57.13 31.83
N VAL A 201 37.29 58.02 32.37
CA VAL A 201 37.41 59.50 32.32
C VAL A 201 36.73 60.07 33.57
#